data_AF-A0A919R835-F1
#
_entry.id   AF-A0A919R835-F1
#
_cell.length_a   1.000
_cell.length_b   1.000
_cell.length_c   1.000
_cell.angle_alpha   90.00
_cell.angle_beta   90.00
_cell.angle_gamma   90.00
#
_symmetry.space_group_name_H-M   'P 1'
#
loop_
_entity.id
_entity.type
_entity.pdbx_description
1 polymer ?
#
loop_
_entity_poly.entity_id
_entity_poly.type
_entity_poly.pdbx_seq_one_letter_code
_entity_poly.pdbx_strand_id
1 'polypeptide(L)'
;MSRLDSRSAPAGDAQLAWDLPVAFAPSVEIVAENESGLLLYRADSGRYFRLGRSSRMFIRYLQEGVTPRFLSRQVSRVFQVEESVAARTVAGFLSEIRGIGLLDVAPAAEGLRNRAARGLAEIPMRRLVLVRDSAPPAAAGRPGTSRSRARTVAGALVCVVAMAATGVAAAAAIRLLDVRALGTASIAVPFILLLHLMAHEAGHWLSCRYYGVTVPEAGIAFWFWFLPRPYVDRSHAYRLDRRTPLVVITMSGIIIDALNAGVAGTLAFATDDPTLRALAAAVAYTLLLTLANDVNPLLPSDGLHALEAATGHHSFRRRAIQYLLSIVLRTPFSHHHKTASRRLRLLYLGYGVLAVAYLGVMALFVARFVASVGGST
;
A
#
# COMPACT_ATOMS: atom_id res chain seq x y z
N MET A 1 15.89 14.02 -39.30
CA MET A 1 16.32 12.69 -39.79
C MET A 1 16.81 11.88 -38.59
N SER A 2 15.91 11.13 -37.94
CA SER A 2 15.77 9.67 -38.11
C SER A 2 16.95 8.88 -37.52
N ARG A 3 16.77 8.39 -36.28
CA ARG A 3 17.13 7.02 -35.86
C ARG A 3 16.12 6.58 -34.79
N LEU A 4 15.04 5.97 -35.29
CA LEU A 4 14.12 5.13 -34.52
C LEU A 4 14.87 3.83 -34.20
N ASP A 5 15.30 3.66 -32.96
CA ASP A 5 15.78 2.36 -32.49
C ASP A 5 14.57 1.43 -32.31
N SER A 6 14.37 0.65 -33.35
CA SER A 6 13.37 -0.41 -33.50
C SER A 6 14.05 -1.74 -33.20
N ARG A 7 14.19 -2.12 -31.91
CA ARG A 7 14.57 -3.50 -31.58
C ARG A 7 13.75 -4.09 -30.43
N SER A 8 13.05 -5.17 -30.81
CA SER A 8 12.45 -6.26 -30.04
C SER A 8 11.28 -5.95 -29.10
N ALA A 9 10.09 -5.79 -29.70
CA ALA A 9 8.90 -6.47 -29.19
C ALA A 9 8.60 -7.64 -30.14
N PRO A 10 8.15 -8.82 -29.66
CA PRO A 10 7.69 -9.88 -30.56
C PRO A 10 6.43 -9.36 -31.27
N ALA A 11 6.62 -8.89 -32.51
CA ALA A 11 5.59 -8.19 -33.28
C ALA A 11 4.40 -9.09 -33.66
N GLY A 12 4.57 -10.41 -33.67
CA GLY A 12 3.52 -11.35 -34.07
C GLY A 12 2.36 -11.47 -33.07
N ASP A 13 2.66 -11.55 -31.77
CA ASP A 13 1.68 -11.92 -30.74
C ASP A 13 0.90 -10.70 -30.18
N ALA A 14 1.52 -9.52 -30.27
CA ALA A 14 0.89 -8.27 -29.90
C ALA A 14 -0.10 -7.82 -30.98
N GLN A 15 0.19 -8.02 -32.27
CA GLN A 15 -0.62 -7.48 -33.36
C GLN A 15 -1.84 -8.36 -33.67
N LEU A 16 -1.71 -9.69 -33.58
CA LEU A 16 -2.84 -10.62 -33.76
C LEU A 16 -3.96 -10.45 -32.73
N ALA A 17 -3.62 -10.09 -31.48
CA ALA A 17 -4.60 -9.91 -30.42
C ALA A 17 -5.48 -8.66 -30.61
N TRP A 18 -5.05 -7.70 -31.44
CA TRP A 18 -5.73 -6.42 -31.60
C TRP A 18 -6.63 -6.32 -32.84
N ASP A 19 -6.75 -7.40 -33.61
CA ASP A 19 -7.74 -7.49 -34.71
C ASP A 19 -9.05 -8.15 -34.24
N LEU A 20 -9.08 -8.75 -33.04
CA LEU A 20 -10.27 -9.31 -32.40
C LEU A 20 -10.94 -8.30 -31.45
N PRO A 21 -12.25 -8.46 -31.15
CA PRO A 21 -12.89 -7.71 -30.09
C PRO A 21 -12.22 -8.01 -28.75
N VAL A 22 -12.02 -6.97 -27.94
CA VAL A 22 -11.41 -7.06 -26.63
C VAL A 22 -12.40 -6.53 -25.60
N ALA A 23 -12.62 -7.31 -24.54
CA ALA A 23 -13.51 -6.95 -23.44
C ALA A 23 -12.82 -7.07 -22.07
N PHE A 24 -13.43 -6.50 -21.03
CA PHE A 24 -13.05 -6.81 -19.66
C PHE A 24 -13.23 -8.31 -19.38
N ALA A 25 -12.31 -8.89 -18.60
CA ALA A 25 -12.46 -10.28 -18.18
C ALA A 25 -13.78 -10.45 -17.38
N PRO A 26 -14.45 -11.62 -17.45
CA PRO A 26 -15.71 -11.85 -16.74
C PRO A 26 -15.62 -11.67 -15.22
N SER A 27 -14.43 -11.79 -14.66
CA SER A 27 -14.16 -11.60 -13.23
C SER A 27 -13.96 -10.13 -12.82
N VAL A 28 -14.02 -9.18 -13.75
CA VAL A 28 -13.83 -7.75 -13.48
C VAL A 28 -15.18 -7.05 -13.27
N GLU A 29 -15.37 -6.50 -12.08
CA GLU A 29 -16.51 -5.70 -11.68
C GLU A 29 -16.13 -4.20 -11.64
N ILE A 30 -17.02 -3.35 -12.15
CA ILE A 30 -16.88 -1.90 -12.03
C ILE A 30 -17.50 -1.45 -10.71
N VAL A 31 -16.66 -0.94 -9.82
CA VAL A 31 -17.03 -0.70 -8.44
C VAL A 31 -17.51 0.72 -8.19
N ALA A 32 -16.77 1.69 -8.72
CA ALA A 32 -17.09 3.10 -8.51
C ALA A 32 -16.50 3.94 -9.63
N GLU A 33 -17.28 4.92 -10.07
CA GLU A 33 -16.82 6.01 -10.92
C GLU A 33 -16.81 7.29 -10.08
N ASN A 34 -15.63 7.77 -9.72
CA ASN A 34 -15.47 8.97 -8.90
C ASN A 34 -14.54 9.97 -9.57
N GLU A 35 -14.54 11.23 -9.15
CA GLU A 35 -13.72 12.26 -9.77
C GLU A 35 -12.25 11.86 -9.97
N SER A 36 -11.68 10.95 -9.19
CA SER A 36 -10.29 10.50 -9.38
C SER A 36 -10.06 9.45 -10.47
N GLY A 37 -11.11 8.84 -11.05
CA GLY A 37 -11.00 7.86 -12.13
C GLY A 37 -12.05 6.74 -12.02
N LEU A 38 -11.70 5.56 -12.54
CA LEU A 38 -12.51 4.35 -12.47
C LEU A 38 -11.87 3.36 -11.50
N LEU A 39 -12.65 2.79 -10.58
CA LEU A 39 -12.21 1.70 -9.71
C LEU A 39 -12.80 0.38 -10.21
N LEU A 40 -11.92 -0.55 -10.58
CA LEU A 40 -12.23 -1.91 -10.99
C LEU A 40 -11.85 -2.87 -9.86
N TYR A 41 -12.67 -3.91 -9.66
CA TYR A 41 -12.41 -5.01 -8.75
C TYR A 41 -12.35 -6.30 -9.52
N ARG A 42 -11.37 -7.16 -9.22
CA ARG A 42 -11.23 -8.46 -9.87
C ARG A 42 -11.53 -9.56 -8.86
N ALA A 43 -12.66 -10.24 -9.03
CA ALA A 43 -13.20 -11.18 -8.06
C ALA A 43 -12.34 -12.44 -7.86
N ASP A 44 -11.61 -12.88 -8.89
CA ASP A 44 -10.74 -14.06 -8.84
C ASP A 44 -9.49 -13.88 -7.96
N SER A 45 -9.01 -12.66 -7.85
CA SER A 45 -7.73 -12.31 -7.23
C SER A 45 -7.91 -11.39 -6.03
N GLY A 46 -9.12 -10.89 -5.79
CA GLY A 46 -9.44 -9.92 -4.74
C GLY A 46 -8.74 -8.57 -4.92
N ARG A 47 -8.23 -8.27 -6.12
CA ARG A 47 -7.39 -7.08 -6.37
C ARG A 47 -8.22 -5.92 -6.91
N TYR A 48 -7.87 -4.72 -6.43
CA TYR A 48 -8.40 -3.47 -6.92
C TYR A 48 -7.46 -2.81 -7.93
N PHE A 49 -8.04 -2.27 -8.99
CA PHE A 49 -7.32 -1.54 -10.03
C PHE A 49 -7.99 -0.20 -10.27
N ARG A 50 -7.23 0.89 -10.17
CA ARG A 50 -7.73 2.23 -10.50
C ARG A 50 -7.20 2.66 -11.86
N LEU A 51 -8.11 2.96 -12.77
CA LEU A 51 -7.82 3.59 -14.06
C LEU A 51 -8.06 5.10 -13.98
N GLY A 52 -7.30 5.89 -14.76
CA GLY A 52 -7.40 7.34 -14.76
C GLY A 52 -8.71 7.87 -15.33
N ARG A 53 -8.98 9.18 -15.17
CA ARG A 53 -10.20 9.84 -15.71
C ARG A 53 -10.42 9.58 -17.20
N SER A 54 -9.37 9.71 -18.01
CA SER A 54 -9.42 9.52 -19.46
C SER A 54 -9.83 8.09 -19.85
N SER A 55 -9.64 7.11 -18.96
CA SER A 55 -10.00 5.72 -19.22
C SER A 55 -11.50 5.46 -19.11
N ARG A 56 -12.29 6.40 -18.57
CA ARG A 56 -13.75 6.26 -18.44
C ARG A 56 -14.45 6.11 -19.79
N MET A 57 -13.94 6.78 -20.81
CA MET A 57 -14.46 6.68 -22.17
C MET A 57 -14.44 5.23 -22.68
N PHE A 58 -13.47 4.42 -22.24
CA PHE A 58 -13.33 3.03 -22.69
C PHE A 58 -14.28 2.06 -22.00
N ILE A 59 -14.98 2.47 -20.93
CA ILE A 59 -15.77 1.55 -20.10
C ILE A 59 -16.83 0.84 -20.93
N ARG A 60 -17.74 1.60 -21.55
CA ARG A 60 -18.86 1.04 -22.30
C ARG A 60 -18.36 0.14 -23.43
N TYR A 61 -17.34 0.62 -24.13
CA TYR A 61 -16.73 -0.12 -25.22
C TYR A 61 -16.08 -1.44 -24.77
N LEU A 62 -15.37 -1.44 -23.64
CA LEU A 62 -14.73 -2.66 -23.10
C LEU A 62 -15.74 -3.60 -22.40
N GLN A 63 -16.93 -3.12 -22.02
CA GLN A 63 -18.01 -3.99 -21.55
C GLN A 63 -18.73 -4.70 -22.72
N GLU A 64 -18.93 -3.99 -23.83
CA GLU A 64 -19.60 -4.52 -25.02
C GLU A 64 -18.68 -5.40 -25.88
N GLY A 65 -17.36 -5.27 -25.71
CA GLY A 65 -16.35 -5.97 -26.51
C GLY A 65 -16.18 -5.30 -27.87
N VAL A 66 -15.08 -4.57 -28.05
CA VAL A 66 -14.82 -3.82 -29.29
C VAL A 66 -13.43 -4.06 -29.82
N THR A 67 -13.25 -3.83 -31.12
CA THR A 67 -11.92 -3.89 -31.73
C THR A 67 -11.09 -2.66 -31.34
N PRO A 68 -9.79 -2.81 -31.06
CA PRO A 68 -8.87 -1.71 -30.79
C PRO A 68 -8.82 -0.63 -31.89
N ARG A 69 -9.06 -1.00 -33.16
CA ARG A 69 -9.18 -0.03 -34.26
C ARG A 69 -10.38 0.89 -34.07
N PHE A 70 -11.52 0.34 -33.66
CA PHE A 70 -12.71 1.14 -33.35
C PHE A 70 -12.43 2.11 -32.19
N LEU A 71 -11.78 1.63 -31.12
CA LEU A 71 -11.36 2.49 -30.01
C LEU A 71 -10.42 3.61 -30.45
N SER A 72 -9.46 3.30 -31.32
CA SER A 72 -8.50 4.28 -31.85
C SER A 72 -9.20 5.39 -32.64
N ARG A 73 -10.19 5.04 -33.46
CA ARG A 73 -11.01 6.01 -34.19
C ARG A 73 -11.86 6.88 -33.26
N GLN A 74 -12.44 6.29 -32.22
CA GLN A 74 -13.22 7.06 -31.24
C GLN A 74 -12.34 8.05 -30.47
N VAL A 75 -11.15 7.64 -30.03
CA VAL A 75 -10.18 8.51 -29.36
C VAL A 75 -9.74 9.64 -30.29
N SER A 76 -9.43 9.31 -31.56
CA SER A 76 -9.09 10.31 -32.58
C SER A 76 -10.19 11.37 -32.74
N ARG A 77 -11.46 10.95 -32.82
CA ARG A 77 -12.61 11.87 -32.93
C ARG A 77 -12.83 12.72 -31.69
N VAL A 78 -12.78 12.14 -30.49
CA VAL A 78 -13.08 12.87 -29.25
C VAL A 78 -11.98 13.84 -28.87
N PHE A 79 -10.72 13.42 -29.02
CA PHE A 79 -9.56 14.25 -28.63
C PHE A 79 -8.98 15.05 -29.81
N GLN A 80 -9.55 14.92 -31.01
CA GLN A 80 -9.10 15.61 -32.23
C GLN A 80 -7.60 15.40 -32.50
N VAL A 81 -7.14 14.15 -32.33
CA VAL A 81 -5.75 13.74 -32.56
C VAL A 81 -5.66 12.83 -33.78
N GLU A 82 -4.50 12.82 -34.42
CA GLU A 82 -4.21 11.92 -35.55
C GLU A 82 -4.47 10.45 -35.18
N GLU A 83 -5.10 9.68 -36.08
CA GLU A 83 -5.46 8.28 -35.83
C GLU A 83 -4.23 7.42 -35.48
N SER A 84 -3.06 7.73 -36.05
CA SER A 84 -1.82 7.01 -35.72
C SER A 84 -1.36 7.24 -34.28
N VAL A 85 -1.55 8.46 -33.75
CA VAL A 85 -1.23 8.81 -32.35
C VAL A 85 -2.25 8.17 -31.41
N ALA A 86 -3.54 8.21 -31.77
CA ALA A 86 -4.59 7.55 -31.02
C ALA A 86 -4.35 6.04 -30.93
N ALA A 87 -4.02 5.40 -32.06
CA ALA A 87 -3.74 3.97 -32.12
C ALA A 87 -2.57 3.55 -31.23
N ARG A 88 -1.47 4.32 -31.21
CA ARG A 88 -0.33 4.06 -30.30
C ARG A 88 -0.73 4.17 -28.83
N THR A 89 -1.57 5.16 -28.49
CA THR A 89 -2.03 5.39 -27.13
C THR A 89 -2.97 4.27 -26.66
N VAL A 90 -3.95 3.91 -27.49
CA VAL A 90 -4.90 2.82 -27.22
C VAL A 90 -4.17 1.49 -27.10
N ALA A 91 -3.28 1.15 -28.03
CA ALA A 91 -2.49 -0.09 -27.96
C ALA A 91 -1.62 -0.14 -26.68
N GLY A 92 -1.02 0.97 -26.29
CA GLY A 92 -0.24 1.06 -25.05
C GLY A 92 -1.09 0.86 -23.79
N PHE A 93 -2.27 1.48 -23.74
CA PHE A 93 -3.23 1.32 -22.65
C PHE A 93 -3.76 -0.12 -22.57
N LEU A 94 -4.25 -0.67 -23.69
CA LEU A 94 -4.80 -2.03 -23.74
C LEU A 94 -3.73 -3.07 -23.38
N SER A 95 -2.50 -2.91 -23.85
CA SER A 95 -1.39 -3.81 -23.47
C SER A 95 -1.10 -3.77 -21.97
N GLU A 96 -1.28 -2.64 -21.30
CA GLU A 96 -1.05 -2.51 -19.86
C GLU A 96 -2.16 -3.22 -19.06
N ILE A 97 -3.42 -2.94 -19.38
CA ILE A 97 -4.55 -3.60 -18.71
C ILE A 97 -4.60 -5.11 -19.03
N ARG A 98 -4.17 -5.54 -20.22
CA ARG A 98 -3.91 -6.95 -20.57
C ARG A 98 -2.82 -7.56 -19.69
N GLY A 99 -1.69 -6.86 -19.53
CA GLY A 99 -0.57 -7.33 -18.71
C GLY A 99 -0.90 -7.47 -17.22
N ILE A 100 -1.90 -6.75 -16.74
CA ILE A 100 -2.45 -6.84 -15.38
C ILE A 100 -3.60 -7.87 -15.30
N GLY A 101 -4.04 -8.39 -16.45
CA GLY A 101 -5.09 -9.40 -16.58
C GLY A 101 -6.51 -8.85 -16.41
N LEU A 102 -6.74 -7.57 -16.68
CA LEU A 102 -8.07 -6.97 -16.67
C LEU A 102 -8.88 -7.28 -17.92
N LEU A 103 -8.24 -7.77 -18.98
CA LEU A 103 -8.89 -8.12 -20.23
C LEU A 103 -9.12 -9.63 -20.33
N ASP A 104 -10.12 -10.01 -21.11
CA ASP A 104 -10.39 -11.40 -21.52
C ASP A 104 -9.21 -12.06 -22.27
N VAL A 105 -8.33 -11.25 -22.85
CA VAL A 105 -7.08 -11.71 -23.46
C VAL A 105 -6.00 -11.99 -22.42
N ALA A 106 -5.43 -13.20 -22.46
CA ALA A 106 -4.33 -13.61 -21.57
C ALA A 106 -3.13 -12.65 -21.65
N PRO A 107 -2.43 -12.36 -20.53
CA PRO A 107 -1.26 -11.49 -20.52
C PRO A 107 -0.19 -11.92 -21.53
N ALA A 108 0.41 -10.97 -22.24
CA ALA A 108 1.54 -11.27 -23.12
C ALA A 108 2.72 -11.84 -22.30
N ALA A 109 3.43 -12.81 -22.87
CA ALA A 109 4.59 -13.41 -22.21
C ALA A 109 5.65 -12.33 -21.90
N GLU A 110 5.88 -12.07 -20.61
CA GLU A 110 6.85 -11.06 -20.21
C GLU A 110 8.28 -11.60 -20.24
N GLY A 111 9.21 -10.80 -20.76
CA GLY A 111 10.64 -11.09 -20.66
C GLY A 111 11.08 -11.24 -19.20
N LEU A 112 12.03 -12.15 -18.95
CA LEU A 112 12.50 -12.51 -17.61
C LEU A 112 12.88 -11.29 -16.76
N ARG A 113 13.56 -10.30 -17.35
CA ARG A 113 13.97 -9.05 -16.67
C ARG A 113 12.78 -8.21 -16.20
N ASN A 114 11.69 -8.16 -16.96
CA ASN A 114 10.50 -7.40 -16.59
C ASN A 114 9.74 -8.08 -15.44
N ARG A 115 9.66 -9.43 -15.49
CA ARG A 115 9.13 -10.23 -14.38
C ARG A 115 9.94 -10.04 -13.11
N ALA A 116 11.27 -10.07 -13.20
CA ALA A 116 12.16 -9.82 -12.07
C ALA A 116 11.98 -8.40 -11.50
N ALA A 117 11.90 -7.37 -12.36
CA ALA A 117 11.67 -5.98 -11.94
C ALA A 117 10.36 -5.80 -11.16
N ARG A 118 9.27 -6.43 -11.62
CA ARG A 118 7.98 -6.42 -10.91
C ARG A 118 8.02 -7.22 -9.62
N GLY A 119 8.61 -8.41 -9.67
CA GLY A 119 8.77 -9.28 -8.51
C GLY A 119 9.59 -8.63 -7.40
N LEU A 120 10.65 -7.89 -7.72
CA LEU A 120 11.45 -7.15 -6.74
C LEU A 120 10.75 -5.89 -6.20
N ALA A 121 9.83 -5.31 -6.97
CA ALA A 121 9.02 -4.17 -6.51
C ALA A 121 7.86 -4.60 -5.59
N GLU A 122 7.48 -5.87 -5.62
CA GLU A 122 6.49 -6.47 -4.74
C GLU A 122 7.19 -7.22 -3.60
N ILE A 123 6.83 -6.93 -2.34
CA ILE A 123 7.31 -7.74 -1.22
C ILE A 123 6.33 -8.90 -1.09
N PRO A 124 6.71 -10.15 -1.40
CA PRO A 124 5.81 -11.27 -1.26
C PRO A 124 5.51 -11.47 0.23
N MET A 125 4.25 -11.33 0.61
CA MET A 125 3.76 -11.65 1.95
C MET A 125 2.89 -12.88 1.85
N ARG A 126 3.33 -13.99 2.45
CA ARG A 126 2.46 -15.16 2.63
C ARG A 126 1.41 -14.81 3.69
N ARG A 127 0.14 -15.03 3.35
CA ARG A 127 -1.00 -14.77 4.21
C ARG A 127 -1.66 -16.09 4.57
N LEU A 128 -1.87 -16.31 5.86
CA LEU A 128 -2.76 -17.32 6.39
C LEU A 128 -4.08 -16.62 6.72
N VAL A 129 -5.08 -16.82 5.88
CA VAL A 129 -6.42 -16.28 6.10
C VAL A 129 -7.11 -17.08 7.21
N LEU A 130 -7.50 -16.42 8.29
CA LEU A 130 -8.20 -17.07 9.42
C LEU A 130 -9.72 -16.83 9.34
N VAL A 131 -10.11 -15.62 8.93
CA VAL A 131 -11.51 -15.20 8.81
C VAL A 131 -11.73 -14.66 7.41
N ARG A 132 -12.82 -15.10 6.77
CA ARG A 132 -13.32 -14.53 5.52
C ARG A 132 -14.73 -14.02 5.75
N ASP A 133 -14.98 -12.80 5.31
CA ASP A 133 -16.31 -12.26 5.17
C ASP A 133 -16.74 -12.36 3.70
N SER A 134 -17.82 -13.08 3.45
CA SER A 134 -18.40 -13.23 2.11
C SER A 134 -19.39 -12.10 1.79
N ALA A 135 -19.59 -11.15 2.71
CA ALA A 135 -20.44 -9.99 2.46
C ALA A 135 -19.99 -9.26 1.19
N PRO A 136 -20.94 -8.80 0.36
CA PRO A 136 -20.59 -8.06 -0.84
C PRO A 136 -19.74 -6.85 -0.47
N PRO A 137 -18.74 -6.49 -1.29
CA PRO A 137 -17.93 -5.30 -1.05
C PRO A 137 -18.86 -4.10 -0.82
N ALA A 138 -18.68 -3.39 0.29
CA ALA A 138 -19.45 -2.19 0.60
C ALA A 138 -18.55 -1.14 1.22
N ALA A 139 -18.82 0.12 0.89
CA ALA A 139 -18.25 1.29 1.55
C ALA A 139 -19.33 2.36 1.54
N ALA A 140 -20.22 2.30 2.53
CA ALA A 140 -21.35 3.24 2.62
C ALA A 140 -20.88 4.68 2.86
N GLY A 141 -19.65 4.85 3.35
CA GLY A 141 -19.03 6.15 3.60
C GLY A 141 -19.96 7.00 4.44
N ARG A 142 -20.19 6.62 5.72
CA ARG A 142 -21.15 7.33 6.58
C ARG A 142 -21.03 8.83 6.35
N PRO A 143 -22.12 9.52 5.97
CA PRO A 143 -22.06 10.94 5.68
C PRO A 143 -21.48 11.57 6.93
N GLY A 144 -20.26 12.11 6.80
CA GLY A 144 -19.65 12.83 7.89
C GLY A 144 -20.68 13.82 8.35
N THR A 145 -21.22 13.62 9.56
CA THR A 145 -22.16 14.59 10.13
C THR A 145 -21.50 15.94 9.96
N SER A 146 -22.27 16.95 9.57
CA SER A 146 -21.79 18.34 9.45
C SER A 146 -21.39 18.86 10.83
N ARG A 147 -20.40 18.24 11.46
CA ARG A 147 -19.63 18.78 12.56
C ARG A 147 -18.74 19.80 11.89
N SER A 148 -18.81 21.03 12.38
CA SER A 148 -18.03 22.15 11.83
C SER A 148 -16.58 21.72 11.65
N ARG A 149 -15.93 22.12 10.54
CA ARG A 149 -14.51 21.86 10.27
C ARG A 149 -13.63 22.12 11.50
N ALA A 150 -14.01 23.13 12.30
CA ALA A 150 -13.40 23.44 13.58
C ALA A 150 -13.40 22.26 14.59
N ARG A 151 -14.48 21.49 14.73
CA ARG A 151 -14.52 20.32 15.62
C ARG A 151 -13.64 19.18 15.12
N THR A 152 -13.57 18.96 13.82
CA THR A 152 -12.67 17.95 13.23
C THR A 152 -11.21 18.34 13.43
N VAL A 153 -10.88 19.60 13.19
CA VAL A 153 -9.53 20.14 13.43
C VAL A 153 -9.18 20.11 14.91
N ALA A 154 -10.09 20.51 15.80
CA ALA A 154 -9.89 20.45 17.24
C ALA A 154 -9.70 19.00 17.73
N GLY A 155 -10.53 18.06 17.25
CA GLY A 155 -10.37 16.65 17.57
C GLY A 155 -9.03 16.08 17.09
N ALA A 156 -8.61 16.43 15.87
CA ALA A 156 -7.31 16.02 15.35
C ALA A 156 -6.15 16.62 16.16
N LEU A 157 -6.24 17.91 16.54
CA LEU A 157 -5.24 18.57 17.39
C LEU A 157 -5.14 17.90 18.76
N VAL A 158 -6.28 17.60 19.40
CA VAL A 158 -6.32 16.88 20.68
C VAL A 158 -5.68 15.50 20.54
N CYS A 159 -5.96 14.77 19.46
CA CYS A 159 -5.31 13.48 19.19
C CYS A 159 -3.80 13.64 19.04
N VAL A 160 -3.33 14.64 18.29
CA VAL A 160 -1.90 14.91 18.11
C VAL A 160 -1.22 15.26 19.43
N VAL A 161 -1.83 16.13 20.24
CA VAL A 161 -1.30 16.51 21.55
C VAL A 161 -1.26 15.30 22.49
N ALA A 162 -2.33 14.48 22.52
CA ALA A 162 -2.36 13.26 23.32
C ALA A 162 -1.29 12.24 22.86
N MET A 163 -1.10 12.08 21.55
CA MET A 163 -0.04 11.24 20.98
C MET A 163 1.37 11.76 21.33
N ALA A 164 1.56 13.08 21.31
CA ALA A 164 2.83 13.69 21.70
C ALA A 164 3.13 13.46 23.19
N ALA A 165 2.14 13.68 24.06
CA ALA A 165 2.28 13.46 25.50
C ALA A 165 2.57 11.99 25.83
N THR A 166 1.84 11.06 25.21
CA THR A 166 2.07 9.61 25.35
C THR A 166 3.44 9.20 24.81
N GLY A 167 3.87 9.76 23.68
CA GLY A 167 5.21 9.55 23.14
C GLY A 167 6.33 10.05 24.06
N VAL A 168 6.16 11.21 24.71
CA VAL A 168 7.11 11.75 25.69
C VAL A 168 7.20 10.85 26.91
N ALA A 169 6.06 10.40 27.46
CA ALA A 169 6.03 9.48 28.59
C ALA A 169 6.73 8.14 28.26
N ALA A 170 6.43 7.57 27.10
CA ALA A 170 7.07 6.34 26.62
C ALA A 170 8.59 6.53 26.44
N ALA A 171 9.02 7.66 25.86
CA ALA A 171 10.43 7.94 25.63
C ALA A 171 11.20 8.18 26.94
N ALA A 172 10.58 8.86 27.90
CA ALA A 172 11.14 9.06 29.23
C ALA A 172 11.28 7.73 29.99
N ALA A 173 10.31 6.83 29.85
CA ALA A 173 10.32 5.52 30.48
C ALA A 173 11.50 4.63 30.03
N ILE A 174 12.12 4.89 28.87
CA ILE A 174 13.33 4.18 28.42
C ILE A 174 14.45 4.29 29.46
N ARG A 175 14.53 5.40 30.21
CA ARG A 175 15.53 5.57 31.27
C ARG A 175 15.32 4.67 32.48
N LEU A 176 14.13 4.09 32.61
CA LEU A 176 13.76 3.14 33.65
C LEU A 176 13.97 1.68 33.21
N LEU A 177 14.46 1.44 32.00
CA LEU A 177 14.75 0.11 31.50
C LEU A 177 15.96 -0.47 32.25
N ASP A 178 15.71 -1.47 33.10
CA ASP A 178 16.74 -2.24 33.77
C ASP A 178 16.65 -3.71 33.32
N VAL A 179 17.59 -4.13 32.48
CA VAL A 179 17.64 -5.49 31.91
C VAL A 179 17.85 -6.55 33.00
N ARG A 180 18.54 -6.20 34.10
CA ARG A 180 18.78 -7.14 35.21
C ARG A 180 17.49 -7.36 36.00
N ALA A 181 16.78 -6.28 36.32
CA ALA A 181 15.49 -6.36 36.98
C ALA A 181 14.41 -7.01 36.11
N LEU A 182 14.50 -6.86 34.78
CA LEU A 182 13.59 -7.51 33.84
C LEU A 182 13.69 -9.04 33.91
N GLY A 183 14.90 -9.59 34.07
CA GLY A 183 15.13 -11.02 34.28
C GLY A 183 14.26 -11.95 33.41
N THR A 184 13.55 -12.88 34.04
CA THR A 184 12.65 -13.83 33.38
C THR A 184 11.34 -13.19 32.91
N ALA A 185 10.95 -12.03 33.42
CA ALA A 185 9.76 -11.30 32.95
C ALA A 185 9.92 -10.80 31.50
N SER A 186 11.14 -10.77 30.95
CA SER A 186 11.40 -10.54 29.51
C SER A 186 10.59 -11.47 28.60
N ILE A 187 10.27 -12.69 29.04
CA ILE A 187 9.46 -13.66 28.29
C ILE A 187 8.05 -13.10 27.99
N ALA A 188 7.51 -12.21 28.84
CA ALA A 188 6.19 -11.62 28.62
C ALA A 188 6.17 -10.59 27.47
N VAL A 189 7.31 -9.96 27.15
CA VAL A 189 7.40 -8.90 26.13
C VAL A 189 6.86 -9.33 24.75
N PRO A 190 7.27 -10.47 24.15
CA PRO A 190 6.74 -10.89 22.86
C PRO A 190 5.23 -11.20 22.88
N PHE A 191 4.68 -11.72 23.98
CA PHE A 191 3.24 -11.97 24.10
C PHE A 191 2.45 -10.66 24.19
N ILE A 192 2.95 -9.69 24.97
CA ILE A 192 2.36 -8.34 25.04
C ILE A 192 2.43 -7.67 23.66
N LEU A 193 3.54 -7.83 22.94
CA LEU A 193 3.67 -7.30 21.58
C LEU A 193 2.67 -7.95 20.61
N LEU A 194 2.44 -9.27 20.70
CA LEU A 194 1.44 -9.94 19.86
C LEU A 194 0.03 -9.42 20.15
N LEU A 195 -0.35 -9.28 21.43
CA LEU A 195 -1.63 -8.69 21.82
C LEU A 195 -1.77 -7.25 21.33
N HIS A 196 -0.68 -6.48 21.41
CA HIS A 196 -0.64 -5.12 20.89
C HIS A 196 -0.87 -5.08 19.37
N LEU A 197 -0.21 -5.96 18.59
CA LEU A 197 -0.43 -6.04 17.15
C LEU A 197 -1.87 -6.46 16.79
N MET A 198 -2.51 -7.29 17.61
CA MET A 198 -3.93 -7.59 17.44
C MET A 198 -4.80 -6.36 17.70
N ALA A 199 -4.48 -5.57 18.73
CA ALA A 199 -5.17 -4.31 19.01
C ALA A 199 -4.99 -3.28 17.89
N HIS A 200 -3.79 -3.20 17.30
CA HIS A 200 -3.49 -2.36 16.13
C HIS A 200 -4.43 -2.70 14.96
N GLU A 201 -4.50 -3.96 14.56
CA GLU A 201 -5.37 -4.43 13.48
C GLU A 201 -6.86 -4.28 13.82
N ALA A 202 -7.23 -4.47 15.09
CA ALA A 202 -8.58 -4.19 15.56
C ALA A 202 -8.95 -2.71 15.40
N GLY A 203 -7.98 -1.79 15.55
CA GLY A 203 -8.15 -0.37 15.27
C GLY A 203 -8.50 -0.09 13.79
N HIS A 204 -7.86 -0.78 12.85
CA HIS A 204 -8.23 -0.73 11.43
C HIS A 204 -9.61 -1.29 11.17
N TRP A 205 -9.90 -2.48 11.70
CA TRP A 205 -11.20 -3.14 11.55
C TRP A 205 -12.35 -2.29 12.09
N LEU A 206 -12.21 -1.75 13.31
CA LEU A 206 -13.23 -0.92 13.94
C LEU A 206 -13.48 0.37 13.14
N SER A 207 -12.41 0.96 12.59
CA SER A 207 -12.52 2.15 11.73
C SER A 207 -13.23 1.83 10.41
N CYS A 208 -12.92 0.69 9.79
CA CYS A 208 -13.65 0.20 8.61
C CYS A 208 -15.15 0.04 8.93
N ARG A 209 -15.47 -0.66 10.01
CA ARG A 209 -16.86 -0.87 10.45
C ARG A 209 -17.57 0.44 10.77
N TYR A 210 -16.87 1.38 11.40
CA TYR A 210 -17.38 2.72 11.67
C TYR A 210 -17.79 3.45 10.38
N TYR A 211 -17.00 3.35 9.31
CA TYR A 211 -17.33 3.98 8.02
C TYR A 211 -18.22 3.12 7.10
N GLY A 212 -18.69 1.96 7.57
CA GLY A 212 -19.51 1.04 6.78
C GLY A 212 -18.73 0.39 5.63
N VAL A 213 -17.43 0.17 5.83
CA VAL A 213 -16.54 -0.56 4.94
C VAL A 213 -16.51 -2.03 5.36
N THR A 214 -16.79 -2.95 4.43
CA THR A 214 -16.66 -4.39 4.69
C THR A 214 -15.19 -4.81 4.71
N VAL A 215 -14.86 -5.80 5.54
CA VAL A 215 -13.50 -6.33 5.67
C VAL A 215 -13.53 -7.77 5.14
N PRO A 216 -12.93 -8.04 3.96
CA PRO A 216 -13.12 -9.33 3.29
C PRO A 216 -12.34 -10.46 3.95
N GLU A 217 -11.16 -10.16 4.51
CA GLU A 217 -10.31 -11.17 5.16
C GLU A 217 -9.55 -10.58 6.35
N ALA A 218 -9.29 -11.44 7.34
CA ALA A 218 -8.37 -11.18 8.44
C ALA A 218 -7.59 -12.46 8.78
N GLY A 219 -6.36 -12.31 9.25
CA GLY A 219 -5.53 -13.47 9.57
C GLY A 219 -4.13 -13.14 10.03
N ILE A 220 -3.17 -13.99 9.69
CA ILE A 220 -1.75 -13.83 10.03
C ILE A 220 -0.93 -13.78 8.75
N ALA A 221 -0.18 -12.71 8.55
CA ALA A 221 0.80 -12.58 7.49
C ALA A 221 2.19 -12.89 8.05
N PHE A 222 3.07 -13.46 7.23
CA PHE A 222 4.44 -13.73 7.61
C PHE A 222 5.39 -12.73 6.97
N TRP A 223 5.91 -11.82 7.79
CA TRP A 223 6.97 -10.91 7.38
C TRP A 223 8.30 -11.66 7.36
N PHE A 224 9.11 -11.46 6.31
CA PHE A 224 10.36 -12.20 6.07
C PHE A 224 10.25 -13.73 6.17
N TRP A 225 9.08 -14.31 5.89
CA TRP A 225 8.80 -15.76 5.94
C TRP A 225 8.67 -16.39 7.33
N PHE A 226 9.00 -15.69 8.42
CA PHE A 226 8.96 -16.27 9.77
C PHE A 226 8.38 -15.37 10.86
N LEU A 227 8.27 -14.04 10.67
CA LEU A 227 7.68 -13.16 11.68
C LEU A 227 6.16 -13.12 11.51
N PRO A 228 5.37 -13.70 12.43
CA PRO A 228 3.91 -13.61 12.35
C PRO A 228 3.45 -12.18 12.69
N ARG A 229 2.62 -11.61 11.82
CA ARG A 229 1.95 -10.33 12.04
C ARG A 229 0.46 -10.51 11.76
N PRO A 230 -0.43 -10.22 12.71
CA PRO A 230 -1.86 -10.10 12.43
C PRO A 230 -2.09 -9.14 11.25
N TYR A 231 -3.10 -9.39 10.44
CA TYR A 231 -3.49 -8.47 9.38
C TYR A 231 -5.01 -8.43 9.21
N VAL A 232 -5.51 -7.26 8.84
CA VAL A 232 -6.87 -7.04 8.36
C VAL A 232 -6.82 -6.50 6.94
N ASP A 233 -7.54 -7.09 6.01
CA ASP A 233 -7.64 -6.54 4.66
C ASP A 233 -8.58 -5.33 4.63
N ARG A 234 -8.00 -4.20 4.22
CA ARG A 234 -8.66 -2.88 4.13
C ARG A 234 -8.90 -2.49 2.68
N SER A 235 -8.75 -3.41 1.73
CA SER A 235 -8.82 -3.15 0.29
C SER A 235 -10.14 -2.49 -0.13
N HIS A 236 -11.26 -2.84 0.51
CA HIS A 236 -12.56 -2.22 0.29
C HIS A 236 -12.63 -0.74 0.74
N ALA A 237 -11.74 -0.26 1.62
CA ALA A 237 -11.72 1.13 2.05
C ALA A 237 -11.41 2.10 0.89
N TYR A 238 -10.73 1.64 -0.16
CA TYR A 238 -10.45 2.44 -1.35
C TYR A 238 -11.70 2.79 -2.19
N ARG A 239 -12.86 2.18 -1.85
CA ARG A 239 -14.17 2.51 -2.43
C ARG A 239 -14.77 3.79 -1.85
N LEU A 240 -14.23 4.31 -0.76
CA LEU A 240 -14.70 5.55 -0.14
C LEU A 240 -14.49 6.76 -1.07
N ASP A 241 -15.52 7.58 -1.24
CA ASP A 241 -15.47 8.77 -2.10
C ASP A 241 -14.55 9.86 -1.53
N ARG A 242 -14.55 10.01 -0.20
CA ARG A 242 -13.75 11.01 0.51
C ARG A 242 -12.43 10.39 0.97
N ARG A 243 -11.35 11.18 0.87
CA ARG A 243 -10.02 10.78 1.34
C ARG A 243 -9.91 10.76 2.86
N THR A 244 -10.60 11.65 3.56
CA THR A 244 -10.49 11.78 5.03
C THR A 244 -10.82 10.48 5.77
N PRO A 245 -11.94 9.78 5.49
CA PRO A 245 -12.20 8.47 6.08
C PRO A 245 -11.10 7.44 5.81
N LEU A 246 -10.53 7.41 4.60
CA LEU A 246 -9.43 6.51 4.26
C LEU A 246 -8.15 6.84 5.05
N VAL A 247 -7.86 8.12 5.26
CA VAL A 247 -6.75 8.56 6.14
C VAL A 247 -7.00 8.14 7.58
N VAL A 248 -8.23 8.28 8.10
CA VAL A 248 -8.56 7.84 9.47
C VAL A 248 -8.41 6.33 9.61
N ILE A 249 -8.91 5.56 8.64
CA ILE A 249 -8.76 4.08 8.65
C ILE A 249 -7.29 3.69 8.61
N THR A 250 -6.45 4.37 7.83
CA THR A 250 -5.02 4.05 7.75
C THR A 250 -4.23 4.52 8.96
N MET A 251 -4.64 5.61 9.62
CA MET A 251 -3.99 6.11 10.83
C MET A 251 -4.42 5.40 12.12
N SER A 252 -5.49 4.61 12.12
CA SER A 252 -6.04 4.06 13.36
C SER A 252 -5.10 3.09 14.07
N GLY A 253 -4.34 2.27 13.33
CA GLY A 253 -3.27 1.42 13.88
C GLY A 253 -2.19 2.24 14.59
N ILE A 254 -1.65 3.26 13.91
CA ILE A 254 -0.66 4.20 14.47
C ILE A 254 -1.13 4.85 15.77
N ILE A 255 -2.42 5.20 15.86
CA ILE A 255 -3.00 5.78 17.08
C ILE A 255 -2.97 4.76 18.22
N ILE A 256 -3.32 3.50 17.95
CA ILE A 256 -3.25 2.42 18.94
C ILE A 256 -1.81 2.14 19.40
N ASP A 257 -0.84 2.24 18.49
CA ASP A 257 0.59 2.10 18.79
C ASP A 257 1.07 3.18 19.74
N ALA A 258 0.78 4.45 19.44
CA ALA A 258 1.13 5.57 20.30
C ALA A 258 0.46 5.49 21.67
N LEU A 259 -0.82 5.14 21.71
CA LEU A 259 -1.59 5.07 22.95
C LEU A 259 -1.06 3.97 23.87
N ASN A 260 -0.82 2.77 23.33
CA ASN A 260 -0.27 1.65 24.10
C ASN A 260 1.18 1.92 24.56
N ALA A 261 2.00 2.55 23.72
CA ALA A 261 3.35 2.97 24.11
C ALA A 261 3.31 3.94 25.31
N GLY A 262 2.40 4.91 25.28
CA GLY A 262 2.20 5.87 26.38
C GLY A 262 1.63 5.25 27.65
N VAL A 263 0.71 4.30 27.54
CA VAL A 263 0.19 3.55 28.69
C VAL A 263 1.32 2.75 29.34
N ALA A 264 2.12 2.03 28.56
CA ALA A 264 3.28 1.31 29.07
C ALA A 264 4.31 2.26 29.72
N GLY A 265 4.56 3.41 29.10
CA GLY A 265 5.44 4.44 29.64
C GLY A 265 4.95 4.99 30.98
N THR A 266 3.66 5.35 31.06
CA THR A 266 3.04 5.84 32.30
C THR A 266 3.08 4.79 33.40
N LEU A 267 2.81 3.52 33.06
CA LEU A 267 2.85 2.42 34.02
C LEU A 267 4.26 2.23 34.61
N ALA A 268 5.31 2.43 33.82
CA ALA A 268 6.69 2.36 34.31
C ALA A 268 6.99 3.42 35.39
N PHE A 269 6.39 4.61 35.29
CA PHE A 269 6.51 5.65 36.32
C PHE A 269 5.58 5.44 37.52
N ALA A 270 4.43 4.78 37.32
CA ALA A 270 3.40 4.62 38.34
C ALA A 270 3.63 3.44 39.31
N THR A 271 4.44 2.46 38.92
CA THR A 271 4.71 1.28 39.75
C THR A 271 5.96 1.45 40.60
N ASP A 272 5.93 0.90 41.82
CA ASP A 272 7.08 0.84 42.71
C ASP A 272 7.93 -0.43 42.50
N ASP A 273 7.33 -1.51 42.00
CA ASP A 273 7.99 -2.80 41.80
C ASP A 273 9.08 -2.71 40.70
N PRO A 274 10.34 -3.06 41.01
CA PRO A 274 11.44 -2.96 40.05
C PRO A 274 11.26 -3.81 38.79
N THR A 275 10.66 -4.99 38.92
CA THR A 275 10.46 -5.93 37.80
C THR A 275 9.37 -5.42 36.86
N LEU A 276 8.24 -4.99 37.42
CA LEU A 276 7.12 -4.44 36.66
C LEU A 276 7.50 -3.11 36.00
N ARG A 277 8.29 -2.27 36.68
CA ARG A 277 8.86 -1.05 36.11
C ARG A 277 9.73 -1.36 34.89
N ALA A 278 10.67 -2.30 35.04
CA ALA A 278 11.56 -2.70 33.95
C ALA A 278 10.78 -3.33 32.78
N LEU A 279 9.77 -4.15 33.05
CA LEU A 279 8.89 -4.73 32.04
C LEU A 279 8.08 -3.66 31.29
N ALA A 280 7.44 -2.74 32.01
CA ALA A 280 6.68 -1.65 31.41
C ALA A 280 7.57 -0.73 30.56
N ALA A 281 8.79 -0.42 31.03
CA ALA A 281 9.79 0.32 30.26
C ALA A 281 10.24 -0.44 29.00
N ALA A 282 10.45 -1.76 29.09
CA ALA A 282 10.82 -2.60 27.95
C ALA A 282 9.70 -2.67 26.90
N VAL A 283 8.45 -2.78 27.34
CA VAL A 283 7.27 -2.73 26.46
C VAL A 283 7.16 -1.36 25.81
N ALA A 284 7.25 -0.26 26.58
CA ALA A 284 7.21 1.10 26.03
C ALA A 284 8.29 1.33 24.97
N TYR A 285 9.52 0.89 25.24
CA TYR A 285 10.63 0.93 24.29
C TYR A 285 10.33 0.14 23.00
N THR A 286 9.86 -1.10 23.14
CA THR A 286 9.54 -1.97 22.00
C THR A 286 8.40 -1.38 21.16
N LEU A 287 7.35 -0.86 21.80
CA LEU A 287 6.23 -0.23 21.11
C LEU A 287 6.62 1.08 20.42
N LEU A 288 7.55 1.86 20.98
CA LEU A 288 8.12 3.01 20.29
C LEU A 288 8.89 2.62 19.03
N LEU A 289 9.64 1.50 19.05
CA LEU A 289 10.30 0.97 17.85
C LEU A 289 9.28 0.49 16.81
N THR A 290 8.21 -0.19 17.24
CA THR A 290 7.11 -0.60 16.34
C THR A 290 6.47 0.62 15.69
N LEU A 291 6.08 1.61 16.49
CA LEU A 291 5.51 2.87 16.02
C LEU A 291 6.47 3.60 15.05
N ALA A 292 7.76 3.67 15.36
CA ALA A 292 8.77 4.31 14.50
C ALA A 292 8.87 3.62 13.13
N ASN A 293 8.80 2.29 13.10
CA ASN A 293 8.74 1.55 11.84
C ASN A 293 7.42 1.77 11.10
N ASP A 294 6.31 1.90 11.84
CA ASP A 294 4.99 2.05 11.24
C ASP A 294 4.74 3.45 10.65
N VAL A 295 5.30 4.50 11.23
CA VAL A 295 5.25 5.86 10.67
C VAL A 295 6.30 6.11 9.58
N ASN A 296 7.27 5.20 9.39
CA ASN A 296 8.36 5.40 8.43
C ASN A 296 7.88 5.29 6.97
N PRO A 297 7.87 6.39 6.19
CA PRO A 297 7.34 6.39 4.82
C PRO A 297 8.17 5.58 3.82
N LEU A 298 9.38 5.13 4.18
CA LEU A 298 10.25 4.32 3.31
C LEU A 298 9.93 2.82 3.40
N LEU A 299 9.25 2.41 4.47
CA LEU A 299 8.78 1.05 4.67
C LEU A 299 7.36 0.87 4.11
N PRO A 300 6.94 -0.38 3.81
CA PRO A 300 5.55 -0.70 3.49
C PRO A 300 4.69 -0.64 4.77
N SER A 301 4.49 0.57 5.30
CA SER A 301 3.90 0.82 6.61
C SER A 301 2.58 1.58 6.52
N ASP A 302 1.83 1.65 7.63
CA ASP A 302 0.57 2.38 7.66
C ASP A 302 0.75 3.89 7.52
N GLY A 303 1.88 4.45 7.97
CA GLY A 303 2.23 5.84 7.75
C GLY A 303 2.37 6.18 6.27
N LEU A 304 2.99 5.30 5.49
CA LEU A 304 3.05 5.44 4.04
C LEU A 304 1.65 5.36 3.42
N HIS A 305 0.83 4.40 3.86
CA HIS A 305 -0.54 4.26 3.35
C HIS A 305 -1.43 5.47 3.69
N ALA A 306 -1.25 6.08 4.86
CA ALA A 306 -1.91 7.33 5.23
C ALA A 306 -1.47 8.50 4.34
N LEU A 307 -0.17 8.60 4.02
CA LEU A 307 0.35 9.60 3.09
C LEU A 307 -0.19 9.39 1.66
N GLU A 308 -0.26 8.15 1.21
CA GLU A 308 -0.89 7.75 -0.05
C GLU A 308 -2.37 8.18 -0.08
N ALA A 309 -3.13 7.86 0.97
CA ALA A 309 -4.53 8.25 1.10
C ALA A 309 -4.73 9.77 1.09
N ALA A 310 -3.89 10.52 1.81
CA ALA A 310 -3.95 11.97 1.89
C ALA A 310 -3.65 12.63 0.53
N THR A 311 -2.58 12.20 -0.12
CA THR A 311 -2.15 12.75 -1.43
C THR A 311 -3.01 12.23 -2.59
N GLY A 312 -3.72 11.12 -2.41
CA GLY A 312 -4.53 10.46 -3.42
C GLY A 312 -3.73 9.59 -4.39
N HIS A 313 -2.46 9.30 -4.08
CA HIS A 313 -1.66 8.33 -4.81
C HIS A 313 -1.95 6.92 -4.28
N HIS A 314 -1.78 5.91 -5.14
CA HIS A 314 -2.00 4.51 -4.78
C HIS A 314 -0.79 3.67 -5.14
N SER A 315 -0.31 2.87 -4.18
CA SER A 315 0.85 2.00 -4.36
C SER A 315 2.08 2.78 -4.84
N PHE A 316 2.28 3.99 -4.30
CA PHE A 316 3.34 4.92 -4.66
C PHE A 316 4.72 4.26 -4.52
N ARG A 317 4.98 3.57 -3.40
CA ARG A 317 6.24 2.86 -3.17
C ARG A 317 6.54 1.81 -4.25
N ARG A 318 5.56 0.93 -4.53
CA ARG A 318 5.68 -0.09 -5.58
C ARG A 318 5.98 0.55 -6.93
N ARG A 319 5.24 1.60 -7.30
CA ARG A 319 5.42 2.32 -8.57
C ARG A 319 6.78 3.02 -8.65
N ALA A 320 7.28 3.58 -7.55
CA ALA A 320 8.56 4.25 -7.48
C ALA A 320 9.73 3.27 -7.62
N ILE A 321 9.70 2.15 -6.89
CA ILE A 321 10.71 1.09 -7.00
C ILE A 321 10.69 0.48 -8.41
N GLN A 322 9.51 0.17 -8.95
CA GLN A 322 9.39 -0.33 -10.31
C GLN A 322 9.94 0.67 -11.34
N TYR A 323 9.72 1.97 -11.15
CA TYR A 323 10.28 3.02 -12.00
C TYR A 323 11.82 2.99 -11.98
N LEU A 324 12.42 2.98 -10.78
CA LEU A 324 13.86 2.88 -10.61
C LEU A 324 14.43 1.61 -11.25
N LEU A 325 13.83 0.45 -10.96
CA LEU A 325 14.26 -0.84 -11.51
C LEU A 325 14.14 -0.87 -13.03
N SER A 326 13.14 -0.23 -13.62
CA SER A 326 13.01 -0.16 -15.08
C SER A 326 14.12 0.64 -15.75
N ILE A 327 14.64 1.68 -15.09
CA ILE A 327 15.82 2.43 -15.54
C ILE A 327 17.07 1.55 -15.45
N VAL A 328 17.30 0.93 -14.29
CA VAL A 328 18.51 0.12 -14.03
C VAL A 328 18.56 -1.13 -14.92
N LEU A 329 17.44 -1.84 -15.04
CA LEU A 329 17.33 -3.08 -15.82
C LEU A 329 17.04 -2.84 -17.31
N ARG A 330 16.90 -1.57 -17.72
CA ARG A 330 16.57 -1.12 -19.08
C ARG A 330 15.32 -1.83 -19.62
N THR A 331 14.28 -1.94 -18.80
CA THR A 331 12.99 -2.53 -19.19
C THR A 331 12.02 -1.44 -19.65
N PRO A 332 11.04 -1.76 -20.51
CA PRO A 332 10.07 -0.76 -20.97
C PRO A 332 9.24 -0.23 -19.79
N PHE A 333 9.10 1.10 -19.73
CA PHE A 333 8.26 1.77 -18.73
C PHE A 333 6.80 1.36 -18.85
N SER A 334 6.12 1.22 -17.70
CA SER A 334 4.66 1.07 -17.66
C SER A 334 3.97 2.31 -18.24
N HIS A 335 2.74 2.17 -18.71
CA HIS A 335 2.04 3.31 -19.31
C HIS A 335 1.66 4.36 -18.25
N HIS A 336 1.45 3.96 -16.99
CA HIS A 336 1.39 4.90 -15.86
C HIS A 336 2.66 5.76 -15.72
N HIS A 337 3.85 5.19 -15.91
CA HIS A 337 5.11 5.96 -15.85
C HIS A 337 5.29 6.87 -17.06
N LYS A 338 4.84 6.43 -18.25
CA LYS A 338 4.90 7.22 -19.50
C LYS A 338 3.93 8.41 -19.50
N THR A 339 2.79 8.27 -18.83
CA THR A 339 1.78 9.32 -18.70
C THR A 339 2.01 10.23 -17.49
N ALA A 340 2.83 9.80 -16.53
CA ALA A 340 3.21 10.60 -15.38
C ALA A 340 3.91 11.91 -15.80
N SER A 341 3.60 13.00 -15.10
CA SER A 341 4.24 14.30 -15.29
C SER A 341 5.74 14.25 -14.94
N ARG A 342 6.53 15.21 -15.46
CA ARG A 342 7.97 15.30 -15.16
C ARG A 342 8.24 15.38 -13.65
N ARG A 343 7.43 16.14 -12.91
CA ARG A 343 7.54 16.26 -11.44
C ARG A 343 7.29 14.91 -10.76
N LEU A 344 6.25 14.19 -11.15
CA LEU A 344 5.93 12.89 -10.56
C LEU A 344 7.01 11.82 -10.85
N ARG A 345 7.61 11.84 -12.05
CA ARG A 345 8.75 10.96 -12.37
C ARG A 345 9.98 11.26 -11.51
N LEU A 346 10.27 12.54 -11.26
CA LEU A 346 11.34 12.94 -10.34
C LEU A 346 11.06 12.47 -8.91
N LEU A 347 9.81 12.58 -8.46
CA LEU A 347 9.39 12.05 -7.15
C LEU A 347 9.56 10.53 -7.07
N TYR A 348 9.15 9.78 -8.10
CA TYR A 348 9.35 8.33 -8.16
C TYR A 348 10.84 7.97 -8.12
N LEU A 349 11.69 8.69 -8.85
CA LEU A 349 13.13 8.45 -8.84
C LEU A 349 13.74 8.72 -7.47
N GLY A 350 13.48 9.90 -6.90
CA GLY A 350 14.03 10.31 -5.60
C GLY A 350 13.59 9.38 -4.48
N TYR A 351 12.29 9.08 -4.39
CA TYR A 351 11.77 8.14 -3.41
C TYR A 351 12.31 6.72 -3.64
N GLY A 352 12.35 6.25 -4.89
CA GLY A 352 12.84 4.90 -5.21
C GLY A 352 14.29 4.70 -4.75
N VAL A 353 15.17 5.67 -5.02
CA VAL A 353 16.57 5.63 -4.58
C VAL A 353 16.65 5.65 -3.06
N LEU A 354 15.90 6.54 -2.40
CA LEU A 354 15.90 6.65 -0.95
C LEU A 354 15.40 5.36 -0.26
N ALA A 355 14.32 4.75 -0.78
CA ALA A 355 13.77 3.51 -0.25
C ALA A 355 14.73 2.32 -0.40
N VAL A 356 15.41 2.19 -1.56
CA VAL A 356 16.41 1.14 -1.79
C VAL A 356 17.65 1.37 -0.92
N ALA A 357 18.13 2.61 -0.82
CA ALA A 357 19.26 2.96 0.03
C ALA A 357 18.96 2.67 1.51
N TYR A 358 17.77 3.05 1.99
CA TYR A 358 17.33 2.76 3.35
C TYR A 358 17.28 1.25 3.62
N LEU A 359 16.71 0.47 2.70
CA LEU A 359 16.68 -1.00 2.84
C LEU A 359 18.11 -1.58 2.87
N GLY A 360 19.02 -1.07 2.04
CA GLY A 360 20.42 -1.48 2.03
C GLY A 360 21.14 -1.17 3.34
N VAL A 361 20.94 0.03 3.90
CA VAL A 361 21.49 0.42 5.21
C VAL A 361 20.93 -0.47 6.32
N MET A 362 19.63 -0.74 6.31
CA MET A 362 19.00 -1.59 7.33
C MET A 362 19.48 -3.04 7.23
N ALA A 363 19.63 -3.58 6.02
CA ALA A 363 20.21 -4.90 5.81
C ALA A 363 21.66 -4.99 6.31
N LEU A 364 22.48 -3.97 6.04
CA LEU A 364 23.85 -3.89 6.54
C LEU A 364 23.89 -3.83 8.07
N PHE A 365 23.00 -3.02 8.68
CA PHE A 365 22.88 -2.91 10.13
C PHE A 365 22.53 -4.26 10.76
N VAL A 366 21.52 -4.96 10.24
CA VAL A 366 21.14 -6.30 10.70
C VAL A 366 22.28 -7.30 10.51
N ALA A 367 22.96 -7.29 9.37
CA ALA A 367 24.09 -8.18 9.12
C ALA A 367 25.24 -7.93 10.11
N ARG A 368 25.55 -6.66 10.41
CA ARG A 368 26.56 -6.28 11.40
C ARG A 368 26.17 -6.69 12.82
N PHE A 369 24.90 -6.51 13.18
CA PHE A 369 24.36 -6.94 14.47
C PHE A 369 24.44 -8.46 14.65
N VAL A 370 24.01 -9.22 13.64
CA VAL A 370 24.11 -10.69 13.65
C VAL A 370 25.57 -11.13 13.74
N ALA A 371 26.47 -10.49 12.99
CA ALA A 371 27.91 -10.79 13.08
C ALA A 371 28.50 -10.47 14.46
N SER A 372 28.08 -9.37 15.11
CA SER A 372 28.55 -9.03 16.46
C SER A 372 28.05 -10.00 17.54
N VAL A 373 26.85 -10.55 17.36
CA VAL A 373 26.29 -11.55 18.29
C VAL A 373 26.89 -12.93 18.02
N GLY A 374 27.03 -13.32 16.74
CA GLY A 374 27.56 -14.62 16.34
C GLY A 374 29.09 -14.75 16.46
N GLY A 375 29.84 -13.65 16.53
CA GLY A 375 31.29 -13.65 16.74
C GLY A 375 31.73 -13.70 18.21
N SER A 376 30.79 -13.92 19.14
CA SER A 376 31.05 -14.02 20.59
C SER A 376 31.02 -15.45 21.14
N THR A 377 31.07 -16.44 20.25
CA THR A 377 31.36 -17.87 20.53
C THR A 377 32.73 -18.22 19.99
#